data_AF-A0A8H7KDF8-F1
#
_entry.id   AF-A0A8H7KDF8-F1
#
_cell.length_a   1.000
_cell.length_b   1.000
_cell.length_c   1.000
_cell.angle_alpha   90.00
_cell.angle_beta   90.00
_cell.angle_gamma   90.00
#
_symmetry.space_group_name_H-M   'P 1'
#
loop_
_entity.id
_entity.type
_entity.pdbx_description
1 polymer ?
#
loop_
_entity_poly.entity_id
_entity_poly.type
_entity_poly.pdbx_seq_one_letter_code
_entity_poly.pdbx_strand_id
1 'polypeptide(L)'
;MAWAEPRNTGMVYRRLGRSGLHVSAISLGSWLTYGGYADEEKTLACVKKAYDLGINFFDTAENYTAGKAEIALGNAIKKFGWKRSDLVISTKINWGAQNGEILVNNHGLSRKHIIEGLEASLERLGLKYVDIVYAHRPDRLTPIEETVRAFNYVIDKGMLSTGVHLNGVPRRLPKQSAWLETCV
;
A
#
# COMPACT_ATOMS: atom_id res chain seq x y z
N MET A 1 23.08 -3.24 9.05
CA MET A 1 21.83 -3.40 9.84
C MET A 1 22.23 -3.35 11.30
N ALA A 2 21.49 -2.62 12.15
CA ALA A 2 21.84 -2.50 13.58
C ALA A 2 21.56 -3.79 14.38
N TRP A 3 20.94 -4.80 13.75
CA TRP A 3 20.50 -6.04 14.39
C TRP A 3 20.59 -7.21 13.40
N ALA A 4 20.79 -8.43 13.89
CA ALA A 4 20.68 -9.66 13.10
C ALA A 4 19.22 -9.88 12.66
N GLU A 5 19.02 -10.63 11.56
CA GLU A 5 17.67 -10.96 11.09
C GLU A 5 16.96 -11.85 12.11
N PRO A 6 15.82 -11.40 12.69
CA PRO A 6 15.25 -12.05 13.87
C PRO A 6 14.69 -13.44 13.59
N ARG A 7 14.41 -13.79 12.33
CA ARG A 7 13.83 -15.09 11.94
C ARG A 7 14.86 -16.07 11.36
N ASN A 8 16.14 -15.68 11.26
CA ASN A 8 17.23 -16.45 10.64
C ASN A 8 16.89 -17.08 9.27
N THR A 9 16.18 -16.34 8.44
CA THR A 9 15.67 -16.78 7.11
C THR A 9 16.67 -16.56 5.98
N GLY A 10 17.72 -15.78 6.23
CA GLY A 10 18.63 -15.28 5.19
C GLY A 10 18.07 -14.10 4.39
N MET A 11 16.89 -13.56 4.74
CA MET A 11 16.33 -12.38 4.08
C MET A 11 17.20 -11.15 4.30
N VAL A 12 17.47 -10.42 3.21
CA VAL A 12 18.15 -9.13 3.25
C VAL A 12 17.12 -8.02 3.37
N TYR A 13 17.30 -7.10 4.31
CA TYR A 13 16.46 -5.91 4.45
C TYR A 13 17.21 -4.66 4.00
N ARG A 14 16.53 -3.79 3.26
CA ARG A 14 17.08 -2.57 2.68
C ARG A 14 16.26 -1.38 3.12
N ARG A 15 16.91 -0.21 3.22
CA ARG A 15 16.18 1.05 3.43
C ARG A 15 15.32 1.35 2.22
N LEU A 16 14.11 1.82 2.46
CA LEU A 16 13.24 2.34 1.41
C LEU A 16 13.64 3.79 1.10
N GLY A 17 14.36 4.00 -0.01
CA GLY A 17 14.88 5.31 -0.38
C GLY A 17 15.71 5.97 0.74
N ARG A 18 15.48 7.27 0.96
CA ARG A 18 16.13 8.06 2.02
C ARG A 18 15.34 8.07 3.34
N SER A 19 14.62 6.99 3.65
CA SER A 19 13.84 6.86 4.90
C SER A 19 14.55 6.01 5.96
N GLY A 20 13.98 5.98 7.17
CA GLY A 20 14.34 5.02 8.22
C GLY A 20 13.66 3.65 8.08
N LEU A 21 12.68 3.53 7.18
CA LEU A 21 11.90 2.31 6.98
C LEU A 21 12.73 1.25 6.25
N HIS A 22 12.72 0.03 6.76
CA HIS A 22 13.39 -1.12 6.15
C HIS A 22 12.37 -2.11 5.62
N VAL A 23 12.56 -2.53 4.38
CA VAL A 23 11.74 -3.53 3.69
C VAL A 23 12.60 -4.71 3.27
N SER A 24 12.01 -5.89 3.21
CA SER A 24 12.63 -7.08 2.63
C SER A 24 13.03 -6.80 1.18
N ALA A 25 14.18 -7.31 0.76
CA ALA A 25 14.71 -7.11 -0.59
C ALA A 25 13.80 -7.70 -1.67
N ILE A 26 12.92 -8.62 -1.27
CA ILE A 26 11.82 -9.16 -2.06
C ILE A 26 10.52 -8.77 -1.35
N SER A 27 9.57 -8.21 -2.10
CA SER A 27 8.20 -7.95 -1.64
C SER A 27 7.22 -8.91 -2.30
N LEU A 28 6.10 -9.17 -1.64
CA LEU A 28 5.01 -9.94 -2.24
C LEU A 28 3.92 -8.98 -2.73
N GLY A 29 3.71 -8.92 -4.05
CA GLY A 29 2.61 -8.18 -4.67
C GLY A 29 1.38 -9.06 -4.87
N SER A 30 0.19 -8.53 -4.60
CA SER A 30 -1.08 -9.27 -4.70
C SER A 30 -1.74 -9.22 -6.09
N TRP A 31 -1.14 -8.51 -7.06
CA TRP A 31 -1.72 -8.31 -8.40
C TRP A 31 -1.96 -9.65 -9.11
N LEU A 32 -3.17 -9.81 -9.66
CA LEU A 32 -3.69 -10.98 -10.41
C LEU A 32 -3.83 -12.29 -9.62
N THR A 33 -3.05 -12.49 -8.56
CA THR A 33 -2.97 -13.79 -7.88
C THR A 33 -4.07 -13.94 -6.84
N TYR A 34 -4.35 -12.89 -6.07
CA TYR A 34 -5.19 -13.00 -4.87
C TYR A 34 -6.60 -12.46 -5.10
N GLY A 35 -7.60 -13.27 -4.69
CA GLY A 35 -9.02 -12.96 -4.83
C GLY A 35 -9.64 -13.28 -6.20
N GLY A 36 -8.87 -13.87 -7.12
CA GLY A 36 -9.29 -14.15 -8.49
C GLY A 36 -8.82 -15.53 -8.96
N TYR A 37 -7.64 -15.58 -9.58
CA TYR A 37 -7.12 -16.78 -10.26
C TYR A 37 -6.69 -17.90 -9.31
N ALA A 38 -6.19 -17.59 -8.11
CA ALA A 38 -5.88 -18.58 -7.09
C ALA A 38 -7.05 -18.77 -6.13
N ASP A 39 -7.31 -20.02 -5.76
CA ASP A 39 -8.20 -20.32 -4.64
C ASP A 39 -7.67 -19.71 -3.32
N GLU A 40 -8.55 -19.58 -2.33
CA GLU A 40 -8.24 -18.94 -1.06
C GLU A 40 -7.11 -19.67 -0.32
N GLU A 41 -7.09 -21.00 -0.35
CA GLU A 41 -6.08 -21.81 0.32
C GLU A 41 -4.68 -21.58 -0.26
N LYS A 42 -4.53 -21.56 -1.59
CA LYS A 42 -3.26 -21.24 -2.26
C LYS A 42 -2.83 -19.82 -1.97
N THR A 43 -3.76 -18.87 -1.99
CA THR A 43 -3.49 -17.47 -1.62
C THR A 43 -2.88 -17.39 -0.22
N LEU A 44 -3.54 -18.02 0.76
CA LEU A 44 -3.07 -18.06 2.15
C LEU A 44 -1.72 -18.78 2.29
N ALA A 45 -1.53 -19.89 1.59
CA ALA A 45 -0.28 -20.64 1.61
C ALA A 45 0.88 -19.83 1.03
N CYS A 46 0.67 -19.10 -0.07
CA CYS A 46 1.67 -18.20 -0.65
C CYS A 46 2.02 -17.05 0.29
N VAL A 47 1.02 -16.35 0.83
CA VAL A 47 1.23 -15.23 1.75
C VAL A 47 1.97 -15.71 3.00
N LYS A 48 1.58 -16.87 3.55
CA LYS A 48 2.28 -17.49 4.68
C LYS A 48 3.72 -17.83 4.34
N LYS A 49 3.97 -18.46 3.19
CA LYS A 49 5.32 -18.86 2.78
C LYS A 49 6.22 -17.65 2.59
N ALA A 50 5.72 -16.57 2.03
CA ALA A 50 6.44 -15.31 1.93
C ALA A 50 6.87 -14.79 3.31
N TYR A 51 5.92 -14.73 4.25
CA TYR A 51 6.21 -14.33 5.62
C TYR A 51 7.24 -15.25 6.29
N ASP A 52 7.08 -16.57 6.19
CA ASP A 52 8.01 -17.56 6.75
C ASP A 52 9.44 -17.43 6.16
N LEU A 53 9.57 -16.92 4.94
CA LEU A 53 10.85 -16.66 4.26
C LEU A 53 11.45 -15.28 4.58
N GLY A 54 10.88 -14.54 5.54
CA GLY A 54 11.44 -13.26 5.95
C GLY A 54 10.85 -12.06 5.22
N ILE A 55 9.89 -12.24 4.30
CA ILE A 55 9.24 -11.09 3.65
C ILE A 55 8.43 -10.33 4.71
N ASN A 56 8.67 -9.02 4.80
CA ASN A 56 7.87 -8.11 5.64
C ASN A 56 7.05 -7.13 4.79
N PHE A 57 7.38 -6.96 3.50
CA PHE A 57 6.72 -5.99 2.63
C PHE A 57 5.70 -6.64 1.70
N PHE A 58 4.43 -6.28 1.89
CA PHE A 58 3.28 -6.75 1.12
C PHE A 58 2.60 -5.59 0.39
N ASP A 59 2.47 -5.72 -0.93
CA ASP A 59 1.92 -4.70 -1.80
C ASP A 59 0.57 -5.11 -2.39
N THR A 60 -0.42 -4.22 -2.31
CA THR A 60 -1.75 -4.38 -2.88
C THR A 60 -2.24 -3.08 -3.51
N ALA A 61 -3.47 -3.05 -4.03
CA ALA A 61 -4.13 -1.83 -4.49
C ALA A 61 -5.65 -1.99 -4.35
N GLU A 62 -6.38 -0.88 -4.27
CA GLU A 62 -7.84 -0.90 -4.14
C GLU A 62 -8.53 -1.73 -5.24
N ASN A 63 -7.99 -1.66 -6.45
CA ASN A 63 -8.62 -2.20 -7.65
C ASN A 63 -8.20 -3.63 -7.96
N TYR A 64 -7.22 -4.17 -7.24
CA TYR A 64 -6.72 -5.51 -7.51
C TYR A 64 -7.80 -6.55 -7.23
N THR A 65 -8.25 -7.18 -8.32
CA THR A 65 -9.39 -8.09 -8.34
C THR A 65 -10.64 -7.48 -7.68
N ALA A 66 -10.94 -6.22 -8.02
CA ALA A 66 -12.07 -5.46 -7.47
C ALA A 66 -12.10 -5.46 -5.92
N GLY A 67 -10.95 -5.21 -5.29
CA GLY A 67 -10.80 -5.14 -3.84
C GLY A 67 -10.60 -6.50 -3.14
N LYS A 68 -10.80 -7.62 -3.83
CA LYS A 68 -10.64 -8.96 -3.21
C LYS A 68 -9.21 -9.26 -2.77
N ALA A 69 -8.21 -8.66 -3.43
CA ALA A 69 -6.81 -8.82 -3.02
C ALA A 69 -6.53 -8.21 -1.63
N GLU A 70 -7.15 -7.07 -1.31
CA GLU A 70 -7.06 -6.44 0.02
C GLU A 70 -7.74 -7.30 1.09
N ILE A 71 -8.92 -7.82 0.79
CA ILE A 71 -9.65 -8.74 1.67
C ILE A 71 -8.81 -10.00 1.95
N ALA A 72 -8.22 -10.60 0.92
CA ALA A 72 -7.40 -11.80 1.06
C ALA A 72 -6.15 -11.56 1.93
N LEU A 73 -5.48 -10.42 1.75
CA LEU A 73 -4.32 -10.05 2.58
C LEU A 73 -4.74 -9.78 4.03
N GLY A 74 -5.84 -9.05 4.25
CA GLY A 74 -6.41 -8.81 5.59
C GLY A 74 -6.78 -10.11 6.31
N ASN A 75 -7.43 -11.04 5.59
CA ASN A 75 -7.76 -12.37 6.10
C ASN A 75 -6.50 -13.18 6.45
N ALA A 76 -5.44 -13.12 5.64
CA ALA A 76 -4.18 -13.79 5.94
C ALA A 76 -3.54 -13.25 7.23
N ILE A 77 -3.46 -11.93 7.38
CA ILE A 77 -2.91 -11.27 8.57
C ILE A 77 -3.68 -11.71 9.82
N LYS A 78 -5.02 -11.67 9.77
CA LYS A 78 -5.89 -12.09 10.87
C LYS A 78 -5.76 -13.58 11.17
N LYS A 79 -5.78 -14.43 10.15
CA LYS A 79 -5.73 -15.89 10.29
C LYS A 79 -4.43 -16.38 10.91
N PHE A 80 -3.30 -15.79 10.54
CA PHE A 80 -1.99 -16.18 11.07
C PHE A 80 -1.56 -15.39 12.31
N GLY A 81 -2.38 -14.43 12.77
CA GLY A 81 -2.13 -13.68 14.00
C GLY A 81 -0.87 -12.83 13.96
N TRP A 82 -0.45 -12.37 12.78
CA TRP A 82 0.76 -11.56 12.64
C TRP A 82 0.58 -10.20 13.29
N LYS A 83 1.61 -9.74 14.00
CA LYS A 83 1.57 -8.41 14.60
C LYS A 83 1.70 -7.38 13.47
N ARG A 84 0.86 -6.35 13.54
CA ARG A 84 0.89 -5.25 12.56
C ARG A 84 2.27 -4.57 12.48
N SER A 85 3.01 -4.52 13.59
CA SER A 85 4.37 -3.96 13.70
C SER A 85 5.42 -4.73 12.89
N ASP A 86 5.15 -5.98 12.55
CA ASP A 86 6.11 -6.85 11.85
C ASP A 86 5.98 -6.72 10.33
N LEU A 87 4.96 -5.99 9.86
CA LEU A 87 4.56 -5.88 8.47
C LEU A 87 4.76 -4.46 7.95
N VAL A 88 5.18 -4.37 6.70
CA VAL A 88 5.09 -3.16 5.88
C VAL A 88 4.04 -3.43 4.81
N ILE A 89 3.01 -2.60 4.74
CA ILE A 89 1.88 -2.79 3.82
C ILE A 89 1.72 -1.54 2.95
N SER A 90 1.60 -1.74 1.63
CA SER A 90 1.21 -0.69 0.70
C SER A 90 -0.13 -0.95 0.05
N THR A 91 -0.92 0.10 -0.14
CA THR A 91 -2.03 0.12 -1.10
C THR A 91 -1.88 1.28 -2.08
N LYS A 92 -2.75 1.35 -3.09
CA LYS A 92 -2.69 2.35 -4.15
C LYS A 92 -4.09 2.83 -4.49
N ILE A 93 -4.19 4.13 -4.74
CA ILE A 93 -5.44 4.81 -5.12
C ILE A 93 -5.34 5.36 -6.55
N ASN A 94 -6.32 5.02 -7.39
CA ASN A 94 -6.65 5.64 -8.68
C ASN A 94 -7.92 5.04 -9.31
N TRP A 95 -8.26 3.77 -9.02
CA TRP A 95 -9.32 3.00 -9.68
C TRP A 95 -10.26 2.34 -8.67
N GLY A 96 -11.14 3.13 -8.06
CA GLY A 96 -12.04 2.71 -7.01
C GLY A 96 -13.41 2.21 -7.47
N ALA A 97 -13.54 1.62 -8.67
CA ALA A 97 -14.87 1.29 -9.22
C ALA A 97 -15.72 0.38 -8.30
N GLN A 98 -15.07 -0.50 -7.53
CA GLN A 98 -15.70 -1.35 -6.51
C GLN A 98 -16.24 -0.58 -5.28
N ASN A 99 -15.90 0.71 -5.11
CA ASN A 99 -16.28 1.51 -3.95
C ASN A 99 -17.68 2.12 -4.07
N GLY A 100 -18.39 1.96 -5.21
CA GLY A 100 -19.76 2.44 -5.36
C GLY A 100 -20.31 2.34 -6.78
N GLU A 101 -21.62 2.50 -6.92
CA GLU A 101 -22.34 2.35 -8.21
C GLU A 101 -22.15 3.56 -9.14
N ILE A 102 -22.04 4.77 -8.57
CA ILE A 102 -21.80 6.01 -9.33
C ILE A 102 -20.29 6.28 -9.38
N LEU A 103 -19.68 6.00 -10.53
CA LEU A 103 -18.23 5.93 -10.67
C LEU A 103 -17.50 7.28 -10.77
N VAL A 104 -18.23 8.38 -10.92
CA VAL A 104 -17.65 9.70 -11.29
C VAL A 104 -16.57 10.19 -10.33
N ASN A 105 -16.67 9.85 -9.04
CA ASN A 105 -15.70 10.22 -8.00
C ASN A 105 -14.89 9.04 -7.46
N ASN A 106 -15.01 7.87 -8.09
CA ASN A 106 -14.30 6.65 -7.74
C ASN A 106 -13.11 6.39 -8.69
N HIS A 107 -12.63 7.44 -9.37
CA HIS A 107 -11.50 7.38 -10.28
C HIS A 107 -10.62 8.62 -10.14
N GLY A 108 -9.33 8.47 -10.41
CA GLY A 108 -8.36 9.56 -10.35
C GLY A 108 -7.83 9.82 -8.94
N LEU A 109 -7.32 11.04 -8.72
CA LEU A 109 -6.62 11.45 -7.50
C LEU A 109 -7.21 12.72 -6.88
N SER A 110 -8.51 12.94 -7.08
CA SER A 110 -9.24 13.98 -6.36
C SER A 110 -9.14 13.75 -4.85
N ARG A 111 -9.24 14.83 -4.07
CA ARG A 111 -9.20 14.75 -2.60
C ARG A 111 -10.26 13.81 -2.06
N LYS A 112 -11.46 13.83 -2.64
CA LYS A 112 -12.58 12.95 -2.27
C LYS A 112 -12.18 11.48 -2.46
N HIS A 113 -11.67 11.13 -3.63
CA HIS A 113 -11.33 9.75 -3.93
C HIS A 113 -10.15 9.24 -3.10
N ILE A 114 -9.12 10.07 -2.86
CA ILE A 114 -7.98 9.68 -2.01
C ILE A 114 -8.42 9.33 -0.58
N ILE A 115 -9.31 10.14 0.01
CA ILE A 115 -9.78 9.91 1.38
C ILE A 115 -10.69 8.68 1.42
N GLU A 116 -11.78 8.71 0.65
CA GLU A 116 -12.81 7.66 0.71
C GLU A 116 -12.31 6.32 0.16
N GLY A 117 -11.48 6.34 -0.89
CA GLY A 117 -10.86 5.14 -1.45
C GLY A 117 -9.84 4.51 -0.49
N LEU A 118 -9.09 5.31 0.28
CA LEU A 118 -8.21 4.79 1.31
C LEU A 118 -8.98 4.24 2.51
N GLU A 119 -10.05 4.92 2.96
CA GLU A 119 -10.95 4.40 4.00
C GLU A 119 -11.52 3.03 3.59
N ALA A 120 -12.04 2.91 2.38
CA ALA A 120 -12.56 1.64 1.85
C ALA A 120 -11.46 0.56 1.74
N SER A 121 -10.24 0.93 1.39
CA SER A 121 -9.09 0.02 1.34
C SER A 121 -8.69 -0.49 2.73
N LEU A 122 -8.67 0.40 3.73
CA LEU A 122 -8.40 0.07 5.12
C LEU A 122 -9.47 -0.85 5.71
N GLU A 123 -10.74 -0.62 5.38
CA GLU A 123 -11.85 -1.49 5.75
C GLU A 123 -11.66 -2.90 5.17
N ARG A 124 -11.40 -3.02 3.87
CA ARG A 124 -11.15 -4.32 3.21
C ARG A 124 -9.94 -5.05 3.79
N LEU A 125 -8.87 -4.32 4.10
CA LEU A 125 -7.69 -4.88 4.76
C LEU A 125 -7.94 -5.26 6.23
N GLY A 126 -8.96 -4.69 6.87
CA GLY A 126 -9.19 -4.82 8.30
C GLY A 126 -8.10 -4.14 9.14
N LEU A 127 -7.52 -3.04 8.64
CA LEU A 127 -6.41 -2.33 9.27
C LEU A 127 -6.77 -0.88 9.60
N LYS A 128 -6.11 -0.32 10.62
CA LYS A 128 -6.24 1.11 10.97
C LYS A 128 -5.37 2.02 10.10
N TYR A 129 -4.28 1.48 9.56
CA TYR A 129 -3.33 2.22 8.73
C TYR A 129 -2.51 1.26 7.83
N VAL A 130 -1.99 1.81 6.74
CA VAL A 130 -0.96 1.19 5.89
C VAL A 130 0.36 1.96 6.00
N ASP A 131 1.48 1.39 5.59
CA ASP A 131 2.77 2.08 5.72
C ASP A 131 3.03 3.05 4.58
N ILE A 132 2.54 2.70 3.39
CA ILE A 132 2.75 3.44 2.17
C ILE A 132 1.44 3.50 1.38
N VAL A 133 1.10 4.67 0.84
CA VAL A 133 0.03 4.81 -0.16
C VAL A 133 0.61 5.34 -1.45
N TYR A 134 0.35 4.64 -2.55
CA TYR A 134 0.75 5.09 -3.88
C TYR A 134 -0.40 5.83 -4.56
N ALA A 135 -0.13 6.97 -5.17
CA ALA A 135 -0.93 7.41 -6.30
C ALA A 135 -0.64 6.44 -7.46
N HIS A 136 -1.62 5.58 -7.76
CA HIS A 136 -1.39 4.43 -8.63
C HIS A 136 -0.99 4.86 -10.05
N ARG A 137 -1.53 5.98 -10.53
CA ARG A 137 -1.19 6.64 -11.79
C ARG A 137 -1.24 8.16 -11.65
N PRO A 138 -0.50 8.92 -12.48
CA PRO A 138 -0.73 10.35 -12.59
C PRO A 138 -2.18 10.64 -12.99
N ASP A 139 -2.78 11.64 -12.34
CA ASP A 139 -4.05 12.22 -12.74
C ASP A 139 -3.77 13.60 -13.32
N ARG A 140 -4.09 13.80 -14.60
CA ARG A 140 -3.88 15.07 -15.30
C ARG A 140 -5.07 16.02 -15.20
N LEU A 141 -6.19 15.54 -14.67
CA LEU A 141 -7.42 16.32 -14.52
C LEU A 141 -7.53 16.92 -13.11
N THR A 142 -6.84 16.34 -12.14
CA THR A 142 -6.74 16.88 -10.77
C THR A 142 -5.48 17.75 -10.61
N PRO A 143 -5.59 18.99 -10.09
CA PRO A 143 -4.43 19.80 -9.73
C PRO A 143 -3.51 19.07 -8.75
N ILE A 144 -2.20 19.07 -9.01
CA ILE A 144 -1.23 18.33 -8.19
C ILE A 144 -1.24 18.76 -6.73
N GLU A 145 -1.51 20.04 -6.47
CA GLU A 145 -1.64 20.60 -5.12
C GLU A 145 -2.82 19.98 -4.35
N GLU A 146 -3.92 19.67 -5.03
CA GLU A 146 -5.06 18.98 -4.41
C GLU A 146 -4.67 17.57 -3.98
N THR A 147 -4.06 16.81 -4.90
CA THR A 147 -3.57 15.45 -4.64
C THR A 147 -2.57 15.44 -3.48
N VAL A 148 -1.57 16.32 -3.49
CA VAL A 148 -0.55 16.40 -2.42
C VAL A 148 -1.18 16.79 -1.07
N ARG A 149 -2.12 17.75 -1.04
CA ARG A 149 -2.83 18.14 0.18
C ARG A 149 -3.76 17.04 0.70
N ALA A 150 -4.35 16.24 -0.18
CA ALA A 150 -5.15 15.08 0.21
C ALA A 150 -4.27 14.01 0.87
N PHE A 151 -3.10 13.74 0.30
CA PHE A 151 -2.11 12.84 0.88
C PHE A 151 -1.55 13.33 2.22
N ASN A 152 -1.25 14.62 2.36
CA ASN A 152 -0.88 15.20 3.67
C ASN A 152 -2.01 15.01 4.70
N TYR A 153 -3.26 15.22 4.29
CA TYR A 153 -4.40 15.04 5.20
C TYR A 153 -4.53 13.61 5.73
N VAL A 154 -4.37 12.59 4.89
CA VAL A 154 -4.46 11.20 5.34
C VAL A 154 -3.24 10.77 6.19
N ILE A 155 -2.08 11.40 6.01
CA ILE A 155 -0.93 11.29 6.93
C ILE A 155 -1.30 11.86 8.31
N ASP A 156 -1.81 13.10 8.35
CA ASP A 156 -2.16 13.79 9.61
C ASP A 156 -3.27 13.05 10.37
N LYS A 157 -4.13 12.31 9.66
CA LYS A 157 -5.15 11.42 10.23
C LYS A 157 -4.62 10.07 10.72
N GLY A 158 -3.35 9.76 10.50
CA GLY A 158 -2.73 8.50 10.89
C GLY A 158 -3.18 7.29 10.06
N MET A 159 -3.75 7.52 8.87
CA MET A 159 -4.16 6.45 7.95
C MET A 159 -2.97 5.86 7.19
N LEU A 160 -1.85 6.60 7.12
CA LEU A 160 -0.58 6.09 6.61
C LEU A 160 0.63 6.49 7.47
N SER A 161 1.63 5.61 7.60
CA SER A 161 2.72 5.77 8.57
C SER A 161 3.96 6.51 8.06
N THR A 162 4.39 6.28 6.81
CA THR A 162 5.73 6.72 6.37
C THR A 162 5.77 7.48 5.05
N GLY A 163 5.00 7.13 4.02
CA GLY A 163 5.23 7.75 2.71
C GLY A 163 4.12 7.67 1.68
N VAL A 164 4.15 8.64 0.76
CA VAL A 164 3.33 8.68 -0.44
C VAL A 164 4.23 8.65 -1.66
N HIS A 165 3.91 7.77 -2.61
CA HIS A 165 4.60 7.73 -3.89
C HIS A 165 3.68 8.23 -5.00
N LEU A 166 4.19 9.17 -5.80
CA LEU A 166 3.51 9.63 -7.00
C LEU A 166 4.16 9.00 -8.23
N ASN A 167 3.53 7.95 -8.77
CA ASN A 167 3.99 7.34 -10.02
C ASN A 167 3.97 8.38 -11.15
N GLY A 168 5.06 8.52 -11.90
CA GLY A 168 5.10 9.27 -13.16
C GLY A 168 5.13 10.80 -13.06
N VAL A 169 5.39 11.37 -11.87
CA VAL A 169 5.61 12.82 -11.71
C VAL A 169 7.11 13.15 -11.89
N PRO A 170 7.50 14.12 -12.75
CA PRO A 170 8.89 14.51 -12.92
C PRO A 170 9.54 14.97 -11.60
N ARG A 171 10.83 14.68 -11.41
CA ARG A 171 11.67 15.06 -10.24
C ARG A 171 11.72 16.56 -9.88
N ARG A 172 11.03 17.43 -10.61
CA ARG A 172 11.01 18.89 -10.43
C ARG A 172 9.60 19.36 -10.04
N LEU A 173 9.14 18.97 -8.86
CA LEU A 173 8.12 19.77 -8.18
C LEU A 173 8.82 20.86 -7.34
N PRO A 174 8.23 22.06 -7.21
CA PRO A 174 8.75 23.07 -6.29
C PRO A 174 8.86 22.48 -4.87
N LYS A 175 9.89 22.88 -4.13
CA LYS A 175 10.20 22.47 -2.74
C LYS A 175 9.11 22.89 -1.73
N GLN A 176 7.87 22.43 -1.87
CA GLN A 176 6.79 22.74 -0.94
C GLN A 176 6.36 21.55 -0.08
N SER A 177 6.95 20.37 -0.24
CA SER A 177 6.78 19.26 0.71
C SER A 177 8.00 18.37 0.74
N ALA A 178 8.66 18.31 1.90
CA ALA A 178 9.86 17.50 2.17
C ALA A 178 9.64 15.97 2.03
N TRP A 179 8.44 15.54 1.65
CA TRP A 179 7.95 14.17 1.77
C TRP A 179 7.77 13.45 0.43
N LEU A 180 7.98 14.14 -0.70
CA LEU A 180 7.96 13.53 -2.04
C LEU A 180 9.22 12.70 -2.36
N GLU A 181 10.20 12.64 -1.45
CA GLU A 181 11.52 12.02 -1.70
C GLU A 181 11.64 10.53 -1.34
N THR A 182 10.62 9.89 -0.79
CA THR A 182 10.76 8.52 -0.24
C THR A 182 10.70 7.37 -1.26
N CYS A 183 10.86 7.65 -2.55
CA CYS A 183 10.97 6.58 -3.55
C CYS A 183 12.08 6.86 -4.57
N VAL A 184 13.19 6.17 -4.34
CA VAL A 184 14.17 5.77 -5.34
C VAL A 184 14.36 4.27 -5.18
#